data_AF-A0A368G3B7-F1
#
_entry.id   AF-A0A368G3B7-F1
#
_cell.length_a   1.000
_cell.length_b   1.000
_cell.length_c   1.000
_cell.angle_alpha   90.00
_cell.angle_beta   90.00
_cell.angle_gamma   90.00
#
_symmetry.space_group_name_H-M   'P 1'
#
loop_
_entity.id
_entity.type
_entity.pdbx_description
1 polymer ?
#
loop_
_entity_poly.entity_id
_entity_poly.type
_entity_poly.pdbx_seq_one_letter_code
_entity_poly.pdbx_strand_id
1 'polypeptide(L)'
;MCCNCEVVFEVPGNSPLYPFHCPTYGCGWGYTEDGEYAHSHNYYVPLSPRGVRTTGLLKAKRLIRKDVAGVSNAFSYLDSSRAQSTICVEAKNQRFEASEREEFERNVLRLFPLKAERKRVNDLRTTILFLVENCTAWLYLNDCCEHQHLRKAVSHLFRELLAMQLASWNTRDQLAFKVEGLEKATNELISLFYQHTVAI
;
A
#
# COMPACT_ATOMS: atom_id res chain seq x y z
N MET A 1 -7.48 5.14 -22.51
CA MET A 1 -8.46 5.73 -21.55
C MET A 1 -7.96 7.10 -21.14
N CYS A 2 -8.78 8.14 -21.29
CA CYS A 2 -8.47 9.49 -20.85
C CYS A 2 -8.55 9.58 -19.33
N CYS A 3 -7.50 10.02 -18.64
CA CYS A 3 -7.52 10.15 -17.17
C CYS A 3 -8.35 11.35 -16.68
N ASN A 4 -8.70 12.28 -17.57
CA ASN A 4 -9.52 13.45 -17.26
C ASN A 4 -11.02 13.19 -17.52
N CYS A 5 -11.35 12.64 -18.68
CA CYS A 5 -12.75 12.39 -19.08
C CYS A 5 -13.24 10.98 -18.72
N GLU A 6 -12.36 10.11 -18.21
CA GLU A 6 -12.63 8.68 -17.91
C GLU A 6 -13.12 7.84 -19.10
N VAL A 7 -13.11 8.39 -20.33
CA VAL A 7 -13.53 7.70 -21.55
C VAL A 7 -12.44 6.73 -22.02
N VAL A 8 -12.82 5.47 -22.26
CA VAL A 8 -12.00 4.50 -22.96
C VAL A 8 -12.14 4.77 -24.46
N PHE A 9 -11.02 5.00 -25.14
CA PHE A 9 -10.97 5.21 -26.58
C PHE A 9 -9.82 4.39 -27.14
N GLU A 10 -10.00 3.88 -28.35
CA GLU A 10 -8.96 3.19 -29.10
C GLU A 10 -8.18 4.20 -29.93
N VAL A 11 -6.87 4.02 -29.97
CA VAL A 11 -5.97 4.82 -30.79
C VAL A 11 -5.74 4.05 -32.09
N PRO A 12 -6.32 4.48 -33.22
CA PRO A 12 -5.99 3.90 -34.51
C PRO A 12 -4.53 4.22 -34.84
N GLY A 13 -3.70 3.19 -34.98
CA GLY A 13 -2.24 3.31 -35.14
C GLY A 13 -1.77 4.09 -36.39
N ASN A 14 -2.68 4.45 -37.30
CA ASN A 14 -2.37 5.10 -38.58
C ASN A 14 -3.08 6.46 -38.77
N SER A 15 -3.56 7.10 -37.69
CA SER A 15 -4.19 8.44 -37.82
C SER A 15 -3.13 9.54 -37.79
N PRO A 16 -2.94 10.31 -38.89
CA PRO A 16 -1.83 11.27 -39.01
C PRO A 16 -2.05 12.58 -38.24
N LEU A 17 -3.26 12.83 -37.71
CA LEU A 17 -3.57 14.13 -37.13
C LEU A 17 -3.39 14.16 -35.61
N TYR A 18 -3.87 13.15 -34.86
CA TYR A 18 -3.86 13.17 -33.39
C TYR A 18 -4.00 11.74 -32.80
N PRO A 19 -3.03 10.84 -33.00
CA PRO A 19 -3.19 9.44 -32.58
C PRO A 19 -3.43 9.31 -31.07
N PHE A 20 -2.90 10.20 -30.24
CA PHE A 20 -2.88 9.98 -28.79
C PHE A 20 -3.79 10.89 -27.96
N HIS A 21 -4.59 11.76 -28.59
CA HIS A 21 -5.49 12.67 -27.86
C HIS A 21 -6.84 12.04 -27.52
N CYS A 22 -7.44 12.50 -26.42
CA CYS A 22 -8.79 12.11 -26.07
C CYS A 22 -9.79 12.64 -27.12
N PRO A 23 -10.69 11.80 -27.65
CA PRO A 23 -11.66 12.22 -28.67
C PRO A 23 -12.83 13.02 -28.09
N THR A 24 -12.91 13.19 -26.76
CA THR A 24 -13.96 13.99 -26.13
C THR A 24 -13.78 15.46 -26.49
N TYR A 25 -14.82 16.07 -27.05
CA TYR A 25 -14.81 17.48 -27.43
C TYR A 25 -14.41 18.39 -26.25
N GLY A 26 -13.41 19.25 -26.48
CA GLY A 26 -12.87 20.14 -25.45
C GLY A 26 -11.86 19.50 -24.48
N CYS A 27 -11.59 18.20 -24.61
CA CYS A 27 -10.54 17.55 -23.82
C CYS A 27 -9.17 17.77 -24.47
N GLY A 28 -8.35 18.65 -23.90
CA GLY A 28 -6.96 18.86 -24.33
C GLY A 28 -5.99 17.78 -23.88
N TRP A 29 -6.45 16.70 -23.23
CA TRP A 29 -5.59 15.68 -22.66
C TRP A 29 -5.35 14.50 -23.61
N GLY A 30 -4.12 13.98 -23.59
CA GLY A 30 -3.72 12.85 -24.40
C GLY A 30 -2.52 12.13 -23.83
N TYR A 31 -2.11 11.07 -24.51
CA TYR A 31 -0.82 10.44 -24.30
C TYR A 31 0.20 11.04 -25.28
N THR A 32 1.49 10.98 -24.99
CA THR A 32 2.56 11.26 -25.96
C THR A 32 2.90 10.00 -26.76
N GLU A 33 3.81 10.07 -27.72
CA GLU A 33 4.35 8.87 -28.38
C GLU A 33 5.09 7.95 -27.40
N ASP A 34 5.84 8.55 -26.48
CA ASP A 34 6.44 7.87 -25.33
C ASP A 34 5.39 7.41 -24.31
N GLY A 35 4.16 7.88 -24.51
CA GLY A 35 2.91 7.63 -23.82
C GLY A 35 2.83 8.14 -22.39
N GLU A 36 3.58 9.18 -22.10
CA GLU A 36 3.31 10.01 -20.94
C GLU A 36 1.96 10.70 -21.11
N TYR A 37 1.20 10.86 -20.02
CA TYR A 37 -0.11 11.49 -20.09
C TYR A 37 0.03 12.98 -19.82
N ALA A 38 -0.33 13.83 -20.79
CA ALA A 38 -0.11 15.26 -20.73
C ALA A 38 -1.25 16.05 -21.37
N HIS A 39 -1.41 17.31 -20.95
CA HIS A 39 -2.27 18.28 -21.61
C HIS A 39 -1.58 18.85 -22.86
N SER A 40 -2.35 19.24 -23.88
CA SER A 40 -1.87 19.91 -25.11
C SER A 40 -1.10 21.22 -24.89
N HIS A 41 -1.09 21.72 -23.65
CA HIS A 41 -0.39 22.94 -23.22
C HIS A 41 0.64 22.65 -22.13
N ASN A 42 1.05 21.38 -21.94
CA ASN A 42 2.05 20.92 -20.97
C ASN A 42 1.76 21.24 -19.49
N TYR A 43 0.50 21.45 -19.11
CA TYR A 43 0.14 21.55 -17.70
C TYR A 43 0.21 20.18 -17.03
N TYR A 44 0.97 20.09 -15.93
CA TYR A 44 0.93 18.96 -15.01
C TYR A 44 -0.25 19.13 -14.06
N VAL A 45 -1.21 18.22 -14.12
CA VAL A 45 -2.27 18.11 -13.12
C VAL A 45 -2.09 16.77 -12.39
N PRO A 46 -2.13 16.75 -11.04
CA PRO A 46 -2.09 15.50 -10.30
C PRO A 46 -3.24 14.60 -10.73
N LEU A 47 -2.92 13.34 -11.04
CA LEU A 47 -3.89 12.36 -11.51
C LEU A 47 -4.96 12.11 -10.45
N SER A 48 -6.21 11.92 -10.89
CA SER A 48 -7.27 11.43 -10.00
C SER A 48 -6.89 10.04 -9.43
N PRO A 49 -7.41 9.63 -8.26
CA PRO A 49 -7.11 8.30 -7.69
C PRO A 49 -7.38 7.12 -8.64
N ARG A 50 -8.36 7.24 -9.55
CA ARG A 50 -8.61 6.25 -10.62
C ARG A 50 -7.63 6.40 -11.79
N GLY A 51 -7.24 7.62 -12.12
CA GLY A 51 -6.17 7.93 -13.06
C GLY A 51 -4.87 7.25 -12.67
N VAL A 52 -4.44 7.39 -11.40
CA VAL A 52 -3.25 6.74 -10.83
C VAL A 52 -3.28 5.23 -11.04
N ARG A 53 -4.39 4.56 -10.72
CA ARG A 53 -4.57 3.10 -10.93
C ARG A 53 -4.38 2.70 -12.40
N THR A 54 -4.91 3.51 -13.32
CA THR A 54 -4.89 3.18 -14.74
C THR A 54 -3.53 3.50 -15.37
N THR A 55 -2.89 4.60 -15.00
CA THR A 55 -1.50 4.91 -15.41
C THR A 55 -0.50 3.93 -14.82
N GLY A 56 -0.70 3.41 -13.60
CA GLY A 56 0.11 2.32 -13.07
C GLY A 56 0.01 1.07 -13.93
N LEU A 57 -1.21 0.69 -14.32
CA LEU A 57 -1.49 -0.41 -15.25
C LEU A 57 -0.91 -0.17 -16.66
N LEU A 58 -0.92 1.06 -17.15
CA LEU A 58 -0.38 1.42 -18.48
C LEU A 58 1.15 1.53 -18.49
N LYS A 59 1.78 2.04 -17.42
CA LYS A 59 3.24 1.99 -17.24
C LYS A 59 3.71 0.53 -17.15
N ALA A 60 2.99 -0.33 -16.43
CA ALA A 60 3.26 -1.76 -16.40
C ALA A 60 3.12 -2.40 -17.81
N LYS A 61 2.11 -2.02 -18.59
CA LYS A 61 1.96 -2.49 -19.99
C LYS A 61 3.03 -1.96 -20.95
N ARG A 62 3.60 -0.78 -20.71
CA ARG A 62 4.67 -0.22 -21.54
C ARG A 62 6.02 -0.92 -21.28
N LEU A 63 6.29 -1.31 -20.03
CA LEU A 63 7.43 -2.17 -19.68
C LEU A 63 7.34 -3.54 -20.37
N ILE A 64 6.13 -4.10 -20.52
CA ILE A 64 5.90 -5.37 -21.23
C ILE A 64 6.20 -5.28 -22.74
N ARG A 65 6.02 -4.11 -23.37
CA ARG A 65 6.24 -3.95 -24.83
C ARG A 65 7.68 -3.61 -25.20
N LYS A 66 8.47 -2.98 -24.32
CA LYS A 66 9.86 -2.62 -24.64
C LYS A 66 10.85 -3.75 -24.35
N ASP A 67 10.56 -4.67 -23.42
CA ASP A 67 11.46 -5.77 -23.10
C ASP A 67 10.71 -7.09 -22.96
N VAL A 68 11.00 -8.06 -23.84
CA VAL A 68 10.50 -9.44 -23.72
C VAL A 68 11.04 -10.13 -22.44
N ALA A 69 12.02 -9.51 -21.76
CA ALA A 69 12.48 -9.88 -20.42
C ALA A 69 11.68 -9.23 -19.25
N GLY A 70 10.85 -8.22 -19.52
CA GLY A 70 10.13 -7.42 -18.51
C GLY A 70 8.79 -7.99 -18.02
N VAL A 71 8.31 -9.08 -18.63
CA VAL A 71 7.02 -9.72 -18.27
C VAL A 71 7.03 -10.25 -16.83
N SER A 72 8.17 -10.76 -16.34
CA SER A 72 8.31 -11.17 -14.93
C SER A 72 8.22 -9.99 -13.96
N ASN A 73 8.74 -8.82 -14.34
CA ASN A 73 8.74 -7.63 -13.48
C ASN A 73 7.36 -6.95 -13.41
N ALA A 74 6.60 -6.95 -14.51
CA ALA A 74 5.24 -6.42 -14.51
C ALA A 74 4.24 -7.33 -13.78
N PHE A 75 4.40 -8.65 -13.88
CA PHE A 75 3.58 -9.61 -13.13
C PHE A 75 3.86 -9.54 -11.62
N SER A 76 5.14 -9.51 -11.23
CA SER A 76 5.54 -9.32 -9.83
C SER A 76 5.11 -7.97 -9.25
N TYR A 77 5.02 -6.92 -10.09
CA TYR A 77 4.47 -5.62 -9.71
C TYR A 77 2.97 -5.66 -9.40
N LEU A 78 2.16 -6.27 -10.28
CA LEU A 78 0.72 -6.46 -10.06
C LEU A 78 0.44 -7.30 -8.82
N ASP A 79 1.22 -8.36 -8.60
CA ASP A 79 1.12 -9.19 -7.40
C ASP A 79 1.55 -8.43 -6.13
N SER A 80 2.59 -7.60 -6.21
CA SER A 80 3.03 -6.77 -5.08
C SER A 80 1.99 -5.71 -4.70
N SER A 81 1.39 -5.04 -5.69
CA SER A 81 0.34 -4.04 -5.47
C SER A 81 -0.92 -4.68 -4.87
N ARG A 82 -1.31 -5.85 -5.36
CA ARG A 82 -2.44 -6.62 -4.83
C ARG A 82 -2.18 -7.08 -3.39
N ALA A 83 -0.98 -7.63 -3.11
CA ALA A 83 -0.59 -8.05 -1.77
C ALA A 83 -0.63 -6.90 -0.75
N GLN A 84 -0.20 -5.70 -1.13
CA GLN A 84 -0.28 -4.52 -0.26
C GLN A 84 -1.71 -4.08 0.02
N SER A 85 -2.57 -4.10 -1.01
CA SER A 85 -3.98 -3.78 -0.83
C SER A 85 -4.68 -4.74 0.14
N THR A 86 -4.30 -6.04 0.11
CA THR A 86 -4.81 -7.04 1.05
C THR A 86 -4.38 -6.74 2.48
N ILE A 87 -3.09 -6.45 2.71
CA ILE A 87 -2.57 -6.12 4.05
C ILE A 87 -3.26 -4.87 4.62
N CYS A 88 -3.43 -3.83 3.80
CA CYS A 88 -4.10 -2.60 4.22
C CYS A 88 -5.56 -2.86 4.65
N VAL A 89 -6.30 -3.61 3.84
CA VAL A 89 -7.70 -3.98 4.14
C VAL A 89 -7.78 -4.86 5.38
N GLU A 90 -6.88 -5.83 5.53
CA GLU A 90 -6.88 -6.73 6.68
C GLU A 90 -6.52 -6.01 7.98
N ALA A 91 -5.53 -5.12 7.96
CA ALA A 91 -5.20 -4.26 9.10
C ALA A 91 -6.38 -3.35 9.48
N LYS A 92 -7.08 -2.80 8.49
CA LYS A 92 -8.31 -2.03 8.71
C LYS A 92 -9.40 -2.89 9.35
N ASN A 93 -9.64 -4.09 8.83
CA ASN A 93 -10.64 -5.00 9.40
C ASN A 93 -10.29 -5.34 10.86
N GLN A 94 -9.02 -5.66 11.15
CA GLN A 94 -8.54 -5.89 12.52
C GLN A 94 -8.77 -4.68 13.46
N ARG A 95 -8.79 -3.44 12.96
CA ARG A 95 -9.08 -2.25 13.79
C ARG A 95 -10.56 -2.09 14.09
N PHE A 96 -11.42 -2.33 13.11
CA PHE A 96 -12.84 -1.97 13.19
C PHE A 96 -13.75 -3.15 13.54
N GLU A 97 -13.33 -4.38 13.27
CA GLU A 97 -14.09 -5.57 13.61
C GLU A 97 -14.12 -5.76 15.13
N ALA A 98 -15.32 -5.72 15.69
CA ALA A 98 -15.51 -5.73 17.14
C ALA A 98 -15.09 -7.07 17.74
N SER A 99 -15.39 -8.19 17.07
CA SER A 99 -15.07 -9.53 17.55
C SER A 99 -13.56 -9.72 17.76
N GLU A 100 -12.74 -9.32 16.79
CA GLU A 100 -11.27 -9.42 16.82
C GLU A 100 -10.67 -8.58 17.94
N ARG A 101 -11.19 -7.36 18.12
CA ARG A 101 -10.74 -6.47 19.20
C ARG A 101 -11.11 -7.04 20.57
N GLU A 102 -12.35 -7.47 20.75
CA GLU A 102 -12.84 -7.98 22.03
C GLU A 102 -12.14 -9.28 22.42
N GLU A 103 -11.88 -10.17 21.46
CA GLU A 103 -11.12 -11.39 21.71
C GLU A 103 -9.71 -11.09 22.19
N PHE A 104 -9.02 -10.16 21.52
CA PHE A 104 -7.71 -9.71 21.95
C PHE A 104 -7.73 -9.13 23.37
N GLU A 105 -8.67 -8.21 23.65
CA GLU A 105 -8.80 -7.57 24.96
C GLU A 105 -9.12 -8.58 26.07
N ARG A 106 -9.97 -9.58 25.80
CA ARG A 106 -10.24 -10.68 26.74
C ARG A 106 -8.99 -11.47 27.06
N ASN A 107 -8.19 -11.80 26.05
CA ASN A 107 -6.96 -12.56 26.24
C ASN A 107 -5.89 -11.75 27.00
N VAL A 108 -5.77 -10.45 26.71
CA VAL A 108 -4.92 -9.51 27.46
C VAL A 108 -5.37 -9.40 28.92
N LEU A 109 -6.68 -9.29 29.16
CA LEU A 109 -7.25 -9.22 30.52
C LEU A 109 -6.92 -10.49 31.33
N ARG A 110 -6.95 -11.65 30.70
CA ARG A 110 -6.65 -12.94 31.34
C ARG A 110 -5.21 -13.04 31.83
N LEU A 111 -4.25 -12.51 31.06
CA LEU A 111 -2.83 -12.70 31.34
C LEU A 111 -2.16 -11.52 32.07
N PHE A 112 -2.70 -10.30 31.95
CA PHE A 112 -2.10 -9.11 32.54
C PHE A 112 -3.00 -8.53 33.65
N PRO A 113 -2.66 -8.73 34.94
CA PRO A 113 -3.48 -8.28 36.06
C PRO A 113 -3.42 -6.76 36.25
N LEU A 114 -2.33 -6.11 35.84
CA LEU A 114 -2.15 -4.67 35.99
C LEU A 114 -2.83 -3.90 34.86
N LYS A 115 -3.62 -2.88 35.21
CA LYS A 115 -4.31 -2.02 34.23
C LYS A 115 -3.34 -1.32 33.28
N ALA A 116 -2.17 -0.91 33.78
CA ALA A 116 -1.14 -0.26 32.99
C ALA A 116 -0.57 -1.19 31.90
N GLU A 117 -0.31 -2.46 32.24
CA GLU A 117 0.15 -3.46 31.28
C GLU A 117 -0.89 -3.74 30.21
N ARG A 118 -2.16 -3.93 30.60
CA ARG A 118 -3.27 -4.12 29.65
C ARG A 118 -3.38 -2.97 28.67
N LYS A 119 -3.33 -1.74 29.18
CA LYS A 119 -3.36 -0.52 28.36
C LYS A 119 -2.19 -0.50 27.38
N ARG A 120 -0.96 -0.74 27.85
CA ARG A 120 0.24 -0.79 27.00
C ARG A 120 0.09 -1.77 25.84
N VAL A 121 -0.36 -3.00 26.10
CA VAL A 121 -0.52 -4.03 25.05
C VAL A 121 -1.61 -3.66 24.05
N ASN A 122 -2.74 -3.12 24.51
CA ASN A 122 -3.83 -2.68 23.64
C ASN A 122 -3.46 -1.46 22.78
N ASP A 123 -2.76 -0.50 23.39
CA ASP A 123 -2.24 0.70 22.70
C ASP A 123 -1.21 0.31 21.65
N LEU A 124 -0.34 -0.67 21.95
CA LEU A 124 0.62 -1.22 20.99
C LEU A 124 -0.08 -1.87 19.79
N ARG A 125 -1.08 -2.75 20.03
CA ARG A 125 -1.86 -3.35 18.94
C ARG A 125 -2.47 -2.27 18.04
N THR A 126 -3.07 -1.25 18.64
CA THR A 126 -3.70 -0.15 17.91
C THR A 126 -2.68 0.62 17.08
N THR A 127 -1.53 0.93 17.67
CA THR A 127 -0.41 1.61 17.00
C THR A 127 0.10 0.81 15.80
N ILE A 128 0.33 -0.50 15.97
CA ILE A 128 0.81 -1.37 14.88
C ILE A 128 -0.20 -1.39 13.74
N LEU A 129 -1.48 -1.64 14.03
CA LEU A 129 -2.51 -1.69 12.99
C LEU A 129 -2.65 -0.35 12.24
N PHE A 130 -2.60 0.76 12.97
CA PHE A 130 -2.61 2.10 12.38
C PHE A 130 -1.39 2.32 11.46
N LEU A 131 -0.19 1.97 11.93
CA LEU A 131 1.03 2.10 11.12
C LEU A 131 0.97 1.21 9.88
N VAL A 132 0.59 -0.06 10.02
CA VAL A 132 0.47 -0.99 8.89
C VAL A 132 -0.48 -0.44 7.83
N GLU A 133 -1.67 0.02 8.22
CA GLU A 133 -2.66 0.60 7.30
C GLU A 133 -2.11 1.83 6.58
N ASN A 134 -1.54 2.80 7.31
CA ASN A 134 -1.07 4.05 6.72
C ASN A 134 0.21 3.87 5.90
N CYS A 135 1.16 3.07 6.38
CA CYS A 135 2.41 2.79 5.67
C CYS A 135 2.15 2.00 4.39
N THR A 136 1.26 0.99 4.41
CA THR A 136 0.87 0.29 3.17
C THR A 136 0.12 1.20 2.21
N ALA A 137 -0.78 2.06 2.70
CA ALA A 137 -1.44 3.05 1.86
C ALA A 137 -0.44 4.03 1.22
N TRP A 138 0.54 4.51 1.98
CA TRP A 138 1.61 5.37 1.48
C TRP A 138 2.47 4.64 0.43
N LEU A 139 2.86 3.40 0.68
CA LEU A 139 3.63 2.59 -0.26
C LEU A 139 2.86 2.28 -1.55
N TYR A 140 1.53 2.14 -1.46
CA TYR A 140 0.64 1.99 -2.61
C TYR A 140 0.57 3.27 -3.45
N LEU A 141 0.59 4.44 -2.82
CA LEU A 141 0.55 5.74 -3.51
C LEU A 141 1.92 6.15 -4.08
N ASN A 142 3.01 5.80 -3.42
CA ASN A 142 4.40 6.15 -3.77
C ASN A 142 5.15 4.96 -4.41
N ASP A 143 4.43 4.16 -5.19
CA ASP A 143 4.79 2.81 -5.62
C ASP A 143 5.96 2.77 -6.62
N CYS A 144 7.19 2.92 -6.11
CA CYS A 144 8.43 2.60 -6.82
C CYS A 144 9.08 1.31 -6.26
N CYS A 145 9.76 0.56 -7.12
CA CYS A 145 10.46 -0.68 -6.77
C CYS A 145 11.54 -0.47 -5.68
N GLU A 146 11.95 0.78 -5.44
CA GLU A 146 12.99 1.19 -4.49
C GLU A 146 12.57 1.05 -3.02
N HIS A 147 11.27 0.90 -2.74
CA HIS A 147 10.74 0.76 -1.38
C HIS A 147 10.48 -0.70 -0.96
N GLN A 148 11.14 -1.68 -1.60
CA GLN A 148 10.89 -3.10 -1.33
C GLN A 148 11.22 -3.49 0.12
N HIS A 149 12.26 -2.90 0.72
CA HIS A 149 12.61 -3.11 2.13
C HIS A 149 11.51 -2.59 3.06
N LEU A 150 10.93 -1.42 2.78
CA LEU A 150 9.81 -0.88 3.55
C LEU A 150 8.59 -1.79 3.48
N ARG A 151 8.25 -2.31 2.28
CA ARG A 151 7.14 -3.27 2.12
C ARG A 151 7.36 -4.53 2.96
N LYS A 152 8.58 -5.06 2.95
CA LYS A 152 8.95 -6.23 3.75
C LYS A 152 8.82 -5.92 5.24
N ALA A 153 9.29 -4.77 5.69
CA ALA A 153 9.20 -4.35 7.09
C ALA A 153 7.74 -4.22 7.55
N VAL A 154 6.89 -3.54 6.78
CA VAL A 154 5.45 -3.42 7.09
C VAL A 154 4.76 -4.78 7.12
N SER A 155 5.02 -5.63 6.12
CA SER A 155 4.44 -6.97 6.04
C SER A 155 4.90 -7.87 7.20
N HIS A 156 6.16 -7.75 7.60
CA HIS A 156 6.74 -8.51 8.70
C HIS A 156 6.08 -8.11 10.03
N LEU A 157 6.02 -6.80 10.34
CA LEU A 157 5.38 -6.31 11.57
C LEU A 157 3.92 -6.78 11.68
N PHE A 158 3.17 -6.71 10.57
CA PHE A 158 1.79 -7.17 10.56
C PHE A 158 1.67 -8.67 10.83
N ARG A 159 2.52 -9.49 10.19
CA ARG A 159 2.53 -10.94 10.41
C ARG A 159 2.93 -11.30 11.84
N GLU A 160 3.86 -10.59 12.45
CA GLU A 160 4.22 -10.83 13.85
C GLU A 160 3.06 -10.52 14.80
N LEU A 161 2.31 -9.45 14.55
CA LEU A 161 1.10 -9.15 15.32
C LEU A 161 0.07 -10.27 15.17
N LEU A 162 -0.25 -10.68 13.94
CA LEU A 162 -1.21 -11.77 13.70
C LEU A 162 -0.74 -13.08 14.33
N ALA A 163 0.54 -13.42 14.23
CA ALA A 163 1.11 -14.61 14.84
C ALA A 163 1.03 -14.56 16.38
N MET A 164 1.14 -13.38 16.99
CA MET A 164 0.90 -13.22 18.42
C MET A 164 -0.58 -13.42 18.77
N GLN A 165 -1.50 -12.87 17.97
CA GLN A 165 -2.94 -13.00 18.18
C GLN A 165 -3.42 -14.46 18.06
N LEU A 166 -2.93 -15.18 17.05
CA LEU A 166 -3.26 -16.58 16.75
C LEU A 166 -2.53 -17.60 17.63
N ALA A 167 -1.43 -17.20 18.29
CA ALA A 167 -0.70 -18.11 19.17
C ALA A 167 -1.54 -18.49 20.38
N SER A 168 -1.29 -19.67 20.94
CA SER A 168 -1.89 -20.07 22.20
C SER A 168 -1.35 -19.19 23.34
N TRP A 169 -2.25 -18.43 23.98
CA TRP A 169 -1.97 -17.47 25.06
C TRP A 169 -1.71 -18.22 26.38
N ASN A 170 -0.64 -19.02 26.41
CA ASN A 170 -0.40 -20.03 27.45
C ASN A 170 0.27 -19.45 28.70
N THR A 171 1.21 -18.52 28.53
CA THR A 171 1.94 -17.91 29.67
C THR A 171 2.11 -16.41 29.47
N ARG A 172 2.05 -15.66 30.58
CA ARG A 172 2.27 -14.21 30.59
C ARG A 172 3.66 -13.85 30.08
N ASP A 173 4.69 -14.59 30.49
CA ASP A 173 6.09 -14.25 30.18
C ASP A 173 6.42 -14.43 28.69
N GLN A 174 5.90 -15.48 28.06
CA GLN A 174 6.04 -15.66 26.60
C GLN A 174 5.36 -14.53 25.83
N LEU A 175 4.20 -14.08 26.30
CA LEU A 175 3.49 -12.98 25.67
C LEU A 175 4.19 -11.65 25.91
N ALA A 176 4.68 -11.39 27.11
CA ALA A 176 5.46 -10.20 27.43
C ALA A 176 6.69 -10.09 26.52
N PHE A 177 7.41 -11.21 26.30
CA PHE A 177 8.52 -11.25 25.35
C PHE A 177 8.11 -10.91 23.92
N LYS A 178 6.97 -11.42 23.44
CA LYS A 178 6.44 -11.06 22.11
C LYS A 178 6.04 -9.58 22.02
N VAL A 179 5.44 -9.04 23.08
CA VAL A 179 5.07 -7.62 23.16
C VAL A 179 6.31 -6.74 23.05
N GLU A 180 7.38 -7.06 23.79
CA GLU A 180 8.65 -6.32 23.70
C GLU A 180 9.28 -6.41 22.29
N GLY A 181 9.23 -7.59 21.67
CA GLY A 181 9.65 -7.77 20.28
C GLY A 181 8.87 -6.88 19.31
N LEU A 182 7.54 -6.86 19.44
CA LEU A 182 6.67 -6.02 18.63
C LEU A 182 6.91 -4.51 18.85
N GLU A 183 7.17 -4.07 20.07
CA GLU A 183 7.54 -2.67 20.34
C GLU A 183 8.82 -2.29 19.63
N LYS A 184 9.83 -3.16 19.69
CA LYS A 184 11.10 -2.94 18.98
C LYS A 184 10.89 -2.84 17.47
N ALA A 185 10.19 -3.81 16.88
CA ALA A 185 9.89 -3.82 15.45
C ALA A 185 9.05 -2.61 15.01
N THR A 186 8.13 -2.14 15.86
CA THR A 186 7.34 -0.94 15.62
C THR A 186 8.22 0.31 15.55
N ASN A 187 9.12 0.48 16.52
CA ASN A 187 10.04 1.62 16.56
C ASN A 187 11.05 1.60 15.39
N GLU A 188 11.52 0.41 15.00
CA GLU A 188 12.35 0.24 13.81
C GLU A 188 11.59 0.66 12.53
N LEU A 189 10.33 0.26 12.39
CA LEU A 189 9.50 0.65 11.25
C LEU A 189 9.28 2.17 11.19
N ILE A 190 8.97 2.81 12.31
CA ILE A 190 8.82 4.27 12.40
C ILE A 190 10.11 4.95 11.95
N SER A 191 11.26 4.48 12.44
CA SER A 191 12.58 5.04 12.09
C SER A 191 12.87 4.91 10.60
N LEU A 192 12.55 3.76 9.99
CA LEU A 192 12.69 3.56 8.55
C LEU A 192 11.83 4.54 7.75
N PHE A 193 10.55 4.68 8.09
CA PHE A 193 9.67 5.60 7.37
C PHE A 193 10.06 7.07 7.57
N TYR A 194 10.56 7.45 8.74
CA TYR A 194 11.05 8.81 9.00
C TYR A 194 12.22 9.18 8.08
N GLN A 195 13.18 8.27 7.88
CA GLN A 195 14.32 8.49 6.97
C GLN A 195 13.89 8.74 5.52
N HIS A 196 12.80 8.09 5.08
CA HIS A 196 12.31 8.21 3.71
C HIS A 196 11.31 9.36 3.49
N THR A 197 10.76 9.95 4.54
CA THR A 197 9.75 11.03 4.45
C THR A 197 10.28 12.41 4.79
N VAL A 198 11.37 12.50 5.56
CA VAL A 198 12.02 13.78 5.95
C VAL A 198 13.17 14.17 5.02
N ALA A 199 13.68 13.25 4.19
CA ALA A 199 14.70 13.53 3.18
C ALA A 199 14.16 14.22 1.91
N ILE A 200 12.94 14.79 1.97
CA ILE A 200 12.27 15.50 0.87
C ILE A 200 12.21 17.00 1.20
#